data_AF-A0A7S2I320-F1
#
_entry.id   AF-A0A7S2I320-F1
#
_cell.length_a   1.000
_cell.length_b   1.000
_cell.length_c   1.000
_cell.angle_alpha   90.00
_cell.angle_beta   90.00
_cell.angle_gamma   90.00
#
_symmetry.space_group_name_H-M   'P 1'
#
loop_
_entity.id
_entity.type
_entity.pdbx_description
1 polymer ?
#
loop_
_entity_poly.entity_id
_entity_poly.type
_entity_poly.pdbx_seq_one_letter_code
_entity_poly.pdbx_strand_id
1 'polypeptide(L)'
;WCVYELFMALDTPGCRLDILMPPSQARCLSEAVVAETGDAGRMWTTLTHVCVKRAQASVQEDKEGIMRAVNEGPGLQALNFCVRQKLAAWFVGAIEQQAIAILKTWPLLEAAEAIANAGIQLCSLDAHDASIKVCQMTLRQLKSAGALESIAGARV
;
A
#
# COMPACT_ATOMS: atom_id res chain seq x y z
N TRP A 1 -14.32 15.94 -5.36
CA TRP A 1 -13.67 15.97 -6.67
C TRP A 1 -12.81 14.72 -6.90
N CYS A 2 -11.61 14.60 -6.29
CA CYS A 2 -10.64 13.53 -6.60
C CYS A 2 -11.16 12.08 -6.53
N VAL A 3 -11.99 11.74 -5.54
CA VAL A 3 -12.53 10.36 -5.40
C VAL A 3 -13.42 9.98 -6.59
N TYR A 4 -14.22 10.92 -7.08
CA TYR A 4 -15.08 10.69 -8.24
C TYR A 4 -14.26 10.56 -9.53
N GLU A 5 -13.24 11.41 -9.71
CA GLU A 5 -12.34 11.32 -10.86
C GLU A 5 -11.55 10.01 -10.90
N LEU A 6 -11.07 9.53 -9.73
CA LEU A 6 -10.43 8.22 -9.63
C LEU A 6 -11.37 7.12 -10.10
N PHE A 7 -12.64 7.18 -9.71
CA PHE A 7 -13.64 6.22 -10.18
C PHE A 7 -13.85 6.33 -11.69
N MET A 8 -14.03 7.53 -12.23
CA MET A 8 -14.20 7.73 -13.67
C MET A 8 -13.02 7.18 -14.47
N ALA A 9 -11.78 7.37 -13.97
CA ALA A 9 -10.59 6.79 -14.58
C ALA A 9 -10.59 5.26 -14.53
N LEU A 10 -11.08 4.66 -13.44
CA LEU A 10 -11.18 3.20 -13.30
C LEU A 10 -12.29 2.59 -14.17
N ASP A 11 -13.40 3.32 -14.38
CA ASP A 11 -14.56 2.87 -15.15
C ASP A 11 -14.37 3.08 -16.67
N THR A 12 -13.48 3.98 -17.07
CA THR A 12 -13.21 4.27 -18.48
C THR A 12 -12.42 3.13 -19.15
N PRO A 13 -12.98 2.46 -20.18
CA PRO A 13 -12.28 1.38 -20.87
C PRO A 13 -10.95 1.84 -21.47
N GLY A 14 -9.89 1.06 -21.25
CA GLY A 14 -8.55 1.38 -21.74
C GLY A 14 -7.82 2.48 -20.98
N CYS A 15 -8.44 3.08 -19.95
CA CYS A 15 -7.76 4.03 -19.08
C CYS A 15 -6.92 3.30 -18.03
N ARG A 16 -5.67 3.75 -17.85
CA ARG A 16 -4.77 3.23 -16.81
C ARG A 16 -4.59 4.29 -15.74
N LEU A 17 -4.88 3.91 -14.49
CA LEU A 17 -4.65 4.74 -13.31
C LEU A 17 -3.39 4.27 -12.58
N ASP A 18 -2.36 5.11 -12.58
CA ASP A 18 -1.16 4.98 -11.77
C ASP A 18 -1.16 6.05 -10.67
N ILE A 19 -0.76 5.66 -9.45
CA ILE A 19 -0.65 6.58 -8.32
C ILE A 19 0.83 6.74 -8.00
N LEU A 20 1.32 7.97 -8.11
CA LEU A 20 2.72 8.31 -7.89
C LEU A 20 2.91 8.83 -6.47
N MET A 21 3.88 8.26 -5.76
CA MET A 21 4.31 8.72 -4.45
C MET A 21 5.55 9.60 -4.63
N PRO A 22 5.56 10.86 -4.15
CA PRO A 22 6.76 11.67 -4.26
C PRO A 22 7.89 11.10 -3.37
N PRO A 23 9.18 11.36 -3.71
CA PRO A 23 10.31 10.69 -3.07
C PRO A 23 10.40 10.87 -1.56
N SER A 24 10.01 12.04 -1.04
CA SER A 24 10.02 12.30 0.39
C SER A 24 9.00 11.43 1.13
N GLN A 25 7.79 11.24 0.57
CA GLN A 25 6.79 10.34 1.13
C GLN A 25 7.19 8.87 1.00
N ALA A 26 7.88 8.49 -0.09
CA ALA A 26 8.40 7.13 -0.24
C ALA A 26 9.43 6.80 0.84
N ARG A 27 10.32 7.74 1.17
CA ARG A 27 11.25 7.60 2.29
C ARG A 27 10.51 7.48 3.63
N CYS A 28 9.52 8.33 3.89
CA CYS A 28 8.72 8.24 5.12
C CYS A 28 7.97 6.90 5.21
N LEU A 29 7.46 6.36 4.09
CA LEU A 29 6.85 5.04 4.06
C LEU A 29 7.89 3.96 4.37
N SER A 30 9.10 4.03 3.79
CA SER A 30 10.18 3.10 4.11
C SER A 30 10.51 3.10 5.60
N GLU A 31 10.66 4.28 6.20
CA GLU A 31 10.89 4.43 7.64
C GLU A 31 9.75 3.83 8.47
N ALA A 32 8.49 4.09 8.09
CA ALA A 32 7.30 3.54 8.74
C ALA A 32 7.13 2.03 8.56
N VAL A 33 7.65 1.45 7.47
CA VAL A 33 7.64 0.01 7.23
C VAL A 33 8.68 -0.71 8.10
N VAL A 34 9.84 -0.09 8.29
CA VAL A 34 10.88 -0.62 9.17
C VAL A 34 10.50 -0.45 10.64
N ALA A 35 9.95 0.70 11.01
CA ALA A 35 9.61 1.03 12.38
C ALA A 35 8.28 0.36 12.79
N GLU A 36 8.25 -0.30 13.94
CA GLU A 36 7.02 -0.90 14.52
C GLU A 36 6.07 0.18 15.10
N THR A 37 5.91 1.32 14.44
CA THR A 37 5.21 2.51 14.97
C THR A 37 3.71 2.53 14.69
N GLY A 38 3.22 1.60 13.84
CA GLY A 38 1.81 1.54 13.42
C GLY A 38 1.41 2.60 12.38
N ASP A 39 2.35 3.40 11.89
CA ASP A 39 2.10 4.47 10.92
C ASP A 39 1.53 3.97 9.59
N ALA A 40 2.05 2.85 9.09
CA ALA A 40 1.55 2.20 7.88
C ALA A 40 0.06 1.81 8.03
N GLY A 41 -0.35 1.36 9.22
CA GLY A 41 -1.76 1.03 9.52
C GLY A 41 -2.68 2.24 9.49
N ARG A 42 -2.19 3.42 9.94
CA ARG A 42 -2.95 4.68 9.86
C ARG A 42 -3.14 5.13 8.42
N MET A 43 -2.09 5.03 7.60
CA MET A 43 -2.16 5.32 6.17
C MET A 43 -3.14 4.38 5.46
N TRP A 44 -3.03 3.07 5.71
CA TRP A 44 -3.96 2.07 5.20
C TRP A 44 -5.41 2.42 5.54
N THR A 45 -5.70 2.67 6.81
CA THR A 45 -7.04 3.02 7.29
C THR A 45 -7.57 4.25 6.55
N THR A 46 -6.74 5.29 6.41
CA THR A 46 -7.11 6.52 5.70
C THR A 46 -7.50 6.23 4.25
N LEU A 47 -6.69 5.42 3.54
CA LEU A 47 -6.90 5.09 2.13
C LEU A 47 -8.10 4.16 1.92
N THR A 48 -8.31 3.19 2.80
CA THR A 48 -9.41 2.20 2.68
C THR A 48 -10.74 2.72 3.21
N HIS A 49 -10.76 3.84 3.92
CA HIS A 49 -11.98 4.48 4.40
C HIS A 49 -12.42 5.69 3.58
N VAL A 50 -11.79 5.99 2.44
CA VAL A 50 -12.23 7.09 1.58
C VAL A 50 -13.72 6.96 1.25
N CYS A 51 -14.45 8.08 1.26
CA CYS A 51 -15.89 8.08 1.03
C CYS A 51 -16.29 9.34 0.29
N VAL A 52 -16.83 9.20 -0.92
CA VAL A 52 -17.21 10.33 -1.76
C VAL A 52 -18.22 11.26 -1.07
N LYS A 53 -19.16 10.72 -0.29
CA LYS A 53 -20.14 11.50 0.48
C LYS A 53 -19.49 12.38 1.56
N ARG A 54 -18.39 11.92 2.17
CA ARG A 54 -17.64 12.66 3.20
C ARG A 54 -16.60 13.60 2.61
N ALA A 55 -16.36 13.54 1.29
CA ALA A 55 -15.42 14.43 0.64
C ALA A 55 -15.94 15.88 0.73
N GLN A 56 -15.02 16.80 1.03
CA GLN A 56 -15.30 18.22 0.96
C GLN A 56 -14.96 18.73 -0.45
N ALA A 57 -15.76 19.67 -0.93
CA ALA A 57 -15.49 20.42 -2.14
C ALA A 57 -15.37 21.90 -1.74
N SER A 58 -14.48 22.63 -2.41
CA SER A 58 -14.35 24.08 -2.24
C SER A 58 -15.57 24.84 -2.76
N VAL A 59 -16.30 24.23 -3.70
CA VAL A 59 -17.52 24.74 -4.32
C VAL A 59 -18.66 23.78 -4.01
N GLN A 60 -19.74 24.28 -3.42
CA GLN A 60 -20.84 23.43 -2.95
C GLN A 60 -21.65 22.87 -4.13
N GLU A 61 -21.82 23.65 -5.19
CA GLU A 61 -22.50 23.27 -6.42
C GLU A 61 -21.81 22.06 -7.09
N ASP A 62 -20.47 22.00 -7.08
CA ASP A 62 -19.71 20.86 -7.58
C ASP A 62 -19.99 19.59 -6.78
N LYS A 63 -20.09 19.72 -5.45
CA LYS A 63 -20.44 18.60 -4.58
C LYS A 63 -21.82 18.06 -4.92
N GLU A 64 -22.79 18.93 -5.11
CA GLU A 64 -24.15 18.55 -5.47
C GLU A 64 -24.22 17.90 -6.85
N GLY A 65 -23.51 18.46 -7.83
CA GLY A 65 -23.38 17.90 -9.17
C GLY A 65 -22.78 16.50 -9.15
N ILE A 66 -21.66 16.31 -8.43
CA ILE A 66 -21.04 14.99 -8.27
C ILE A 66 -21.98 14.03 -7.57
N MET A 67 -22.65 14.44 -6.49
CA MET A 67 -23.56 13.55 -5.77
C MET A 67 -24.74 13.11 -6.64
N ARG A 68 -25.26 14.02 -7.49
CA ARG A 68 -26.29 13.68 -8.48
C ARG A 68 -25.76 12.67 -9.50
N ALA A 69 -24.62 12.95 -10.12
CA ALA A 69 -23.99 12.06 -11.10
C ALA A 69 -23.69 10.67 -10.53
N VAL A 70 -23.25 10.60 -9.27
CA VAL A 70 -23.00 9.32 -8.59
C VAL A 70 -24.31 8.57 -8.33
N ASN A 71 -25.38 9.24 -7.90
CA ASN A 71 -26.67 8.62 -7.64
C ASN A 71 -27.38 8.14 -8.92
N GLU A 72 -27.23 8.89 -10.02
CA GLU A 72 -27.80 8.53 -11.33
C GLU A 72 -26.96 7.47 -12.06
N GLY A 73 -25.67 7.33 -11.72
CA GLY A 73 -24.75 6.37 -12.30
C GLY A 73 -24.43 5.17 -11.39
N PRO A 74 -23.17 4.99 -10.96
CA PRO A 74 -22.70 3.76 -10.29
C PRO A 74 -23.27 3.56 -8.87
N GLY A 75 -23.82 4.61 -8.26
CA GLY A 75 -24.18 4.62 -6.86
C GLY A 75 -22.98 4.76 -5.92
N LEU A 76 -23.25 5.24 -4.70
CA LEU A 76 -22.21 5.51 -3.70
C LEU A 76 -21.42 4.27 -3.28
N GLN A 77 -22.09 3.12 -3.21
CA GLN A 77 -21.48 1.89 -2.73
C GLN A 77 -20.45 1.36 -3.72
N ALA A 78 -20.83 1.21 -4.99
CA ALA A 78 -19.93 0.70 -6.04
C ALA A 78 -18.73 1.63 -6.22
N LEU A 79 -18.98 2.95 -6.29
CA LEU A 79 -17.92 3.93 -6.41
C LEU A 79 -16.90 3.83 -5.28
N ASN A 80 -17.36 3.86 -4.02
CA ASN A 80 -16.47 3.80 -2.87
C ASN A 80 -15.72 2.46 -2.84
N PHE A 81 -16.39 1.35 -3.15
CA PHE A 81 -15.77 0.03 -3.20
C PHE A 81 -14.63 -0.03 -4.21
N CYS A 82 -14.86 0.38 -5.46
CA CYS A 82 -13.85 0.36 -6.52
C CYS A 82 -12.64 1.22 -6.17
N VAL A 83 -12.87 2.46 -5.69
CA VAL A 83 -11.77 3.35 -5.32
C VAL A 83 -10.97 2.82 -4.14
N ARG A 84 -11.64 2.33 -3.08
CA ARG A 84 -10.96 1.75 -1.91
C ARG A 84 -10.13 0.53 -2.30
N GLN A 85 -10.67 -0.36 -3.13
CA GLN A 85 -9.95 -1.53 -3.61
C GLN A 85 -8.69 -1.13 -4.39
N LYS A 86 -8.78 -0.14 -5.27
CA LYS A 86 -7.62 0.37 -6.01
C LYS A 86 -6.56 0.98 -5.09
N LEU A 87 -6.97 1.81 -4.12
CA LEU A 87 -6.05 2.45 -3.18
C LEU A 87 -5.38 1.43 -2.26
N ALA A 88 -6.13 0.42 -1.79
CA ALA A 88 -5.62 -0.70 -1.01
C ALA A 88 -4.54 -1.47 -1.79
N ALA A 89 -4.86 -1.91 -3.01
CA ALA A 89 -3.92 -2.64 -3.86
C ALA A 89 -2.66 -1.82 -4.17
N TRP A 90 -2.83 -0.52 -4.43
CA TRP A 90 -1.68 0.37 -4.63
C TRP A 90 -0.81 0.48 -3.38
N PHE A 91 -1.40 0.65 -2.19
CA PHE A 91 -0.63 0.80 -0.95
C PHE A 91 0.15 -0.46 -0.59
N VAL A 92 -0.45 -1.63 -0.76
CA VAL A 92 0.25 -2.93 -0.63
C VAL A 92 1.44 -3.00 -1.58
N GLY A 93 1.24 -2.65 -2.86
CA GLY A 93 2.32 -2.60 -3.83
C GLY A 93 3.42 -1.59 -3.47
N ALA A 94 3.07 -0.47 -2.85
CA ALA A 94 4.05 0.51 -2.38
C ALA A 94 4.92 -0.06 -1.24
N ILE A 95 4.33 -0.78 -0.28
CA ILE A 95 5.09 -1.47 0.79
C ILE A 95 6.01 -2.53 0.18
N GLU A 96 5.51 -3.35 -0.75
CA GLU A 96 6.35 -4.35 -1.44
C GLU A 96 7.54 -3.68 -2.15
N GLN A 97 7.32 -2.56 -2.83
CA GLN A 97 8.39 -1.82 -3.50
C GLN A 97 9.44 -1.29 -2.51
N GLN A 98 9.02 -0.78 -1.35
CA GLN A 98 9.96 -0.35 -0.30
C GLN A 98 10.73 -1.54 0.27
N ALA A 99 10.08 -2.67 0.55
CA ALA A 99 10.75 -3.89 1.00
C ALA A 99 11.80 -4.38 -0.01
N ILE A 100 11.49 -4.34 -1.31
CA ILE A 100 12.44 -4.66 -2.38
C ILE A 100 13.61 -3.66 -2.41
N ALA A 101 13.35 -2.37 -2.23
CA ALA A 101 14.38 -1.34 -2.21
C ALA A 101 15.33 -1.54 -1.01
N ILE A 102 14.78 -1.82 0.18
CA ILE A 102 15.56 -2.15 1.39
C ILE A 102 16.44 -3.37 1.11
N LEU A 103 15.89 -4.47 0.60
CA LEU A 103 16.64 -5.70 0.31
C LEU A 103 17.82 -5.47 -0.64
N LYS A 104 17.70 -4.52 -1.57
CA LYS A 104 18.75 -4.21 -2.55
C LYS A 104 19.84 -3.28 -2.03
N THR A 105 19.54 -2.48 -1.01
CA THR A 105 20.40 -1.35 -0.62
C THR A 105 20.99 -1.51 0.77
N TRP A 106 20.34 -2.27 1.65
CA TRP A 106 20.78 -2.46 3.03
C TRP A 106 21.63 -3.73 3.18
N PRO A 107 22.47 -3.82 4.23
CA PRO A 107 23.10 -5.07 4.62
C PRO A 107 22.06 -6.18 4.83
N LEU A 108 22.33 -7.38 4.32
CA LEU A 108 21.33 -8.46 4.23
C LEU A 108 20.68 -8.83 5.57
N LEU A 109 21.42 -8.79 6.67
CA LEU A 109 20.89 -9.12 8.00
C LEU A 109 19.92 -8.03 8.52
N GLU A 110 20.30 -6.76 8.39
CA GLU A 110 19.45 -5.61 8.74
C GLU A 110 18.21 -5.53 7.84
N ALA A 111 18.39 -5.81 6.55
CA ALA A 111 17.30 -5.89 5.59
C ALA A 111 16.31 -7.01 5.94
N ALA A 112 16.79 -8.15 6.46
CA ALA A 112 15.92 -9.27 6.81
C ALA A 112 14.96 -8.93 7.94
N GLU A 113 15.43 -8.24 8.98
CA GLU A 113 14.60 -7.75 10.09
C GLU A 113 13.57 -6.74 9.59
N ALA A 114 14.01 -5.73 8.81
CA ALA A 114 13.12 -4.73 8.24
C ALA A 114 12.01 -5.35 7.35
N ILE A 115 12.33 -6.40 6.57
CA ILE A 115 11.35 -7.07 5.71
C ILE A 115 10.43 -7.99 6.52
N ALA A 116 10.91 -8.58 7.61
CA ALA A 116 10.04 -9.32 8.53
C ALA A 116 8.97 -8.37 9.11
N ASN A 117 9.35 -7.16 9.51
CA ASN A 117 8.42 -6.13 9.98
C ASN A 117 7.43 -5.73 8.87
N ALA A 118 7.91 -5.55 7.64
CA ALA A 118 7.04 -5.31 6.49
C ALA A 118 6.01 -6.45 6.28
N GLY A 119 6.43 -7.70 6.46
CA GLY A 119 5.57 -8.89 6.38
C GLY A 119 4.49 -8.91 7.47
N ILE A 120 4.85 -8.58 8.71
CA ILE A 120 3.90 -8.44 9.83
C ILE A 120 2.88 -7.34 9.54
N GLN A 121 3.35 -6.18 9.06
CA GLN A 121 2.48 -5.08 8.68
C GLN A 121 1.50 -5.52 7.60
N LEU A 122 1.97 -6.10 6.49
CA LEU A 122 1.11 -6.61 5.42
C LEU A 122 0.06 -7.62 5.91
N CYS A 123 0.42 -8.50 6.84
CA CYS A 123 -0.55 -9.39 7.49
C CYS A 123 -1.62 -8.63 8.28
N SER A 124 -1.25 -7.58 9.03
CA SER A 124 -2.23 -6.76 9.75
C SER A 124 -3.16 -5.95 8.84
N LEU A 125 -2.77 -5.78 7.57
CA LEU A 125 -3.59 -5.16 6.53
C LEU A 125 -4.42 -6.17 5.72
N ASP A 126 -4.46 -7.45 6.13
CA ASP A 126 -5.12 -8.55 5.40
C ASP A 126 -4.49 -8.83 4.01
N ALA A 127 -3.26 -8.38 3.79
CA ALA A 127 -2.50 -8.56 2.55
C ALA A 127 -1.56 -9.78 2.64
N HIS A 128 -2.12 -10.95 2.95
CA HIS A 128 -1.35 -12.17 3.22
C HIS A 128 -0.48 -12.62 2.05
N ASP A 129 -0.98 -12.56 0.81
CA ASP A 129 -0.20 -12.94 -0.37
C ASP A 129 1.05 -12.06 -0.56
N ALA A 130 0.90 -10.76 -0.34
CA ALA A 130 2.00 -9.81 -0.39
C ALA A 130 3.01 -10.06 0.73
N SER A 131 2.52 -10.35 1.95
CA SER A 131 3.36 -10.72 3.09
C SER A 131 4.21 -11.97 2.79
N ILE A 132 3.57 -13.03 2.29
CA ILE A 132 4.26 -14.27 1.90
C ILE A 132 5.31 -13.97 0.84
N LYS A 133 4.96 -13.16 -0.18
CA LYS A 133 5.86 -12.81 -1.27
C LYS A 133 7.11 -12.08 -0.78
N VAL A 134 6.98 -11.05 0.07
CA VAL A 134 8.15 -10.32 0.58
C VAL A 134 9.05 -11.21 1.45
N CYS A 135 8.46 -12.04 2.33
CA CYS A 135 9.21 -12.98 3.16
C CYS A 135 9.95 -14.04 2.32
N GLN A 136 9.30 -14.59 1.29
CA GLN A 136 9.94 -15.55 0.39
C GLN A 136 11.11 -14.93 -0.37
N MET A 137 11.03 -13.66 -0.77
CA MET A 137 12.12 -12.97 -1.45
C MET A 137 13.36 -12.87 -0.56
N THR A 138 13.19 -12.45 0.71
CA THR A 138 14.29 -12.37 1.68
C THR A 138 14.88 -13.74 1.98
N LEU A 139 14.05 -14.76 2.18
CA LEU A 139 14.52 -16.13 2.43
C LEU A 139 15.37 -16.66 1.27
N ARG A 140 14.99 -16.39 0.01
CA ARG A 140 15.79 -16.78 -1.16
C ARG A 140 17.16 -16.10 -1.15
N GLN A 141 17.22 -14.82 -0.81
CA GLN A 141 18.48 -14.08 -0.73
C GLN A 141 19.39 -14.58 0.40
N LEU A 142 18.82 -14.82 1.59
CA LEU A 142 19.55 -15.41 2.72
C LEU A 142 20.10 -16.80 2.40
N LYS A 143 19.36 -17.63 1.66
CA LYS A 143 19.84 -18.93 1.16
C LYS A 143 21.01 -18.76 0.20
N SER A 144 20.87 -17.89 -0.80
CA SER A 144 21.95 -17.67 -1.78
C SER A 144 23.23 -17.08 -1.19
N ALA A 145 23.12 -16.35 -0.08
CA ALA A 145 24.27 -15.76 0.62
C ALA A 145 24.95 -16.73 1.60
N GLY A 146 24.47 -17.98 1.75
CA GLY A 146 24.97 -18.92 2.76
C GLY A 146 24.67 -18.52 4.21
N ALA A 147 23.88 -17.46 4.42
CA ALA A 147 23.59 -16.91 5.74
C ALA A 147 22.71 -17.87 6.58
N LEU A 148 21.90 -18.71 5.95
CA LEU A 148 21.06 -19.69 6.65
C LEU A 148 21.81 -20.94 7.12
N GLU A 149 22.94 -21.25 6.48
CA GLU A 149 23.81 -22.36 6.90
C GLU A 149 24.81 -21.91 7.99
N SER A 150 25.10 -20.61 8.07
CA SER A 150 25.98 -20.02 9.10
C SER A 150 25.33 -19.90 10.49
N ILE A 151 24.00 -20.06 10.62
CA ILE A 151 23.28 -20.01 11.90
C ILE A 151 23.44 -21.31 12.71
N ALA A 152 24.06 -22.36 12.13
CA ALA A 152 24.56 -23.48 12.93
C ALA A 152 25.76 -23.11 13.85
N GLY A 153 26.28 -21.87 13.77
CA GLY A 153 27.41 -21.38 14.57
C GLY A 153 27.11 -20.23 15.54
N ALA A 154 25.88 -19.71 15.62
CA ALA A 154 25.55 -18.55 16.46
C ALA A 154 24.47 -18.91 17.51
N ARG A 155 24.93 -19.58 18.58
CA ARG A 155 24.47 -19.68 20.00
C ARG A 155 22.97 -19.47 20.32
N VAL A 156 22.31 -20.44 20.98
CA VAL A 156 22.35 -20.76 22.43
C VAL A 156 21.86 -19.60 23.28
#